data_AF-A0A9R1T9D0-F1
#
_entry.id   AF-A0A9R1T9D0-F1
#
_cell.length_a   1.000
_cell.length_b   1.000
_cell.length_c   1.000
_cell.angle_alpha   90.00
_cell.angle_beta   90.00
_cell.angle_gamma   90.00
#
_symmetry.space_group_name_H-M   'P 1'
#
loop_
_entity.id
_entity.type
_entity.pdbx_description
1 polymer ?
#
loop_
_entity_poly.entity_id
_entity_poly.type
_entity_poly.pdbx_seq_one_letter_code
_entity_poly.pdbx_strand_id
1 'polypeptide(L)'
;MVETEKEEVRESPERNGKDNREKVNNKLIKGKPKSGRVWKEPRQRFSSIIKTRGLRISCEKKQLLRDNLKRVKEQSRAIIEQKKVEKEAKKQRRIENLKRAEENRKKSEVVQIIKNTAKIKRMKKKQLRMIEKRDTVNT
;
A
#
# COMPACT_ATOMS: atom_id res chain seq x y z
N MET A 1 13.93 43.03 -11.54
CA MET A 1 13.21 43.83 -10.53
C MET A 1 11.73 43.59 -10.76
N VAL A 2 11.13 42.70 -9.97
CA VAL A 2 9.67 42.56 -9.89
C VAL A 2 9.38 42.47 -8.41
N GLU A 3 8.96 43.60 -7.87
CA GLU A 3 8.61 43.80 -6.48
C GLU A 3 7.30 43.05 -6.21
N THR A 4 7.35 42.01 -5.39
CA THR A 4 6.16 41.39 -4.82
C THR A 4 5.97 41.94 -3.43
N GLU A 5 4.99 42.83 -3.32
CA GLU A 5 4.52 43.49 -2.11
C GLU A 5 4.21 42.46 -1.02
N LYS A 6 4.82 42.68 0.16
CA LYS A 6 4.51 41.94 1.38
C LYS A 6 3.18 42.47 1.93
N GLU A 7 2.11 41.69 1.83
CA GLU A 7 0.88 41.95 2.56
C GLU A 7 1.11 41.73 4.07
N GLU A 8 1.10 42.85 4.80
CA GLU A 8 1.21 42.92 6.26
C GLU A 8 -0.14 42.54 6.88
N VAL A 9 -0.19 41.36 7.51
CA VAL A 9 -1.39 40.88 8.21
C VAL A 9 -1.58 41.68 9.49
N ARG A 10 -2.57 42.58 9.50
CA ARG A 10 -2.99 43.35 10.68
C ARG A 10 -3.60 42.43 11.74
N GLU A 11 -2.84 42.18 12.79
CA GLU A 11 -3.26 41.44 13.97
C GLU A 11 -4.34 42.25 14.73
N SER A 12 -5.55 41.68 14.83
CA SER A 12 -6.67 42.31 15.55
C SER A 12 -6.54 42.05 17.06
N PRO A 13 -6.80 43.04 17.93
CA PRO A 13 -6.58 42.89 19.37
C PRO A 13 -7.56 41.89 19.99
N GLU A 14 -7.00 40.94 20.75
CA GLU A 14 -7.72 39.96 21.55
C GLU A 14 -8.64 40.65 22.57
N ARG A 15 -9.96 40.48 22.42
CA ARG A 15 -10.93 40.89 23.44
C ARG A 15 -10.91 39.89 24.59
N ASN A 16 -10.06 40.14 25.58
CA ASN A 16 -10.12 39.47 26.88
C ASN A 16 -11.29 40.01 27.72
N GLY A 17 -12.49 39.54 27.42
CA GLY A 17 -13.67 39.70 28.27
C GLY A 17 -13.92 38.45 29.10
N LYS A 18 -13.23 38.30 30.24
CA LYS A 18 -13.57 37.29 31.25
C LYS A 18 -14.82 37.75 32.01
N ASP A 19 -16.00 37.48 31.45
CA ASP A 19 -17.26 37.57 32.21
C ASP A 19 -17.30 36.34 33.14
N ASN A 20 -16.64 36.47 34.30
CA ASN A 20 -16.64 35.47 35.39
C ASN A 20 -18.01 35.49 36.09
N ARG A 21 -19.06 35.07 35.39
CA ARG A 21 -20.27 34.60 36.07
C ARG A 21 -19.93 33.26 36.68
N GLU A 22 -19.60 33.29 37.98
CA GLU A 22 -19.58 32.11 38.82
C GLU A 22 -20.89 31.36 38.63
N LYS A 23 -20.83 30.29 37.83
CA LYS A 23 -21.92 29.33 37.75
C LYS A 23 -21.97 28.69 39.12
N VAL A 24 -22.94 29.11 39.93
CA VAL A 24 -23.36 28.41 41.14
C VAL A 24 -23.64 26.98 40.74
N ASN A 25 -22.61 26.15 40.90
CA ASN A 25 -22.68 24.74 40.64
C ASN A 25 -23.50 24.18 41.80
N ASN A 26 -24.81 24.14 41.63
CA ASN A 26 -25.69 23.27 42.40
C ASN A 26 -25.33 21.81 42.07
N LYS A 27 -24.14 21.38 42.50
CA LYS A 27 -23.76 19.99 42.61
C LYS A 27 -24.61 19.46 43.76
N LEU A 28 -25.81 19.00 43.43
CA LEU A 28 -26.61 18.17 44.31
C LEU A 28 -25.68 17.07 44.85
N ILE A 29 -25.28 17.20 46.11
CA ILE A 29 -24.38 16.25 46.78
C ILE A 29 -25.15 14.95 46.86
N LYS A 30 -24.75 13.95 46.08
CA LYS A 30 -25.37 12.63 46.13
C LYS A 30 -25.08 12.01 47.50
N GLY A 31 -26.11 11.50 48.16
CA GLY A 31 -25.96 10.79 49.42
C GLY A 31 -25.08 9.54 49.27
N LYS A 32 -24.32 9.22 50.31
CA LYS A 32 -23.51 8.00 50.36
C LYS A 32 -24.44 6.78 50.55
N PRO A 33 -24.28 5.68 49.78
CA PRO A 33 -25.07 4.48 50.01
C PRO A 33 -24.71 3.84 51.36
N LYS A 34 -25.68 3.21 52.02
CA LYS A 34 -25.53 2.60 53.35
C LYS A 34 -24.41 1.54 53.40
N SER A 35 -24.15 0.86 52.29
CA SER A 35 -23.09 -0.15 52.15
C SER A 35 -21.70 0.42 51.86
N GLY A 36 -21.56 1.73 51.68
CA GLY A 36 -20.30 2.40 51.33
C GLY A 36 -19.75 2.10 49.92
N ARG A 37 -20.26 1.06 49.24
CA ARG A 37 -19.77 0.60 47.94
C ARG A 37 -20.63 1.11 46.80
N VAL A 38 -20.07 2.00 45.98
CA VAL A 38 -20.70 2.48 44.74
C VAL A 38 -20.25 1.58 43.60
N TRP A 39 -21.18 0.87 42.96
CA TRP A 39 -20.88 -0.10 41.89
C TRP A 39 -21.05 0.47 40.47
N LYS A 40 -21.47 1.73 40.32
CA LYS A 40 -21.61 2.44 39.04
C LYS A 40 -20.98 3.83 39.11
N GLU A 41 -20.16 4.14 38.12
CA GLU A 41 -19.61 5.49 37.94
C GLU A 41 -20.71 6.50 37.57
N PRO A 42 -20.62 7.76 38.04
CA PRO A 42 -21.58 8.79 37.67
C PRO A 42 -21.47 9.10 36.18
N ARG A 43 -22.54 8.82 35.43
CA ARG A 43 -22.61 9.17 34.01
C ARG A 43 -22.59 10.69 33.83
N GLN A 44 -21.69 11.15 32.97
CA GLN A 44 -21.71 12.53 32.46
C GLN A 44 -22.97 12.76 31.64
N ARG A 45 -23.58 13.95 31.73
CA ARG A 45 -24.73 14.30 30.89
C ARG A 45 -24.27 14.38 29.43
N PHE A 46 -25.06 13.90 28.47
CA PHE A 46 -24.73 14.02 27.04
C PHE A 46 -24.50 15.46 26.56
N SER A 47 -24.98 16.46 27.32
CA SER A 47 -24.73 17.88 27.07
C SER A 47 -23.32 18.37 27.47
N SER A 48 -22.57 17.62 28.29
CA SER A 48 -21.17 17.93 28.62
C SER A 48 -20.18 17.41 27.56
N ILE A 49 -20.62 16.53 26.66
CA ILE A 49 -19.89 16.22 25.43
C ILE A 49 -19.94 17.48 24.56
N ILE A 50 -18.77 18.09 24.40
CA ILE A 50 -18.57 19.39 23.77
C ILE A 50 -19.23 19.41 22.38
N LYS A 51 -20.36 20.13 22.26
CA LYS A 51 -21.04 20.41 20.99
C LYS A 51 -20.36 21.60 20.30
N THR A 52 -19.04 21.56 20.09
CA THR A 52 -18.31 22.69 19.50
C THR A 52 -18.78 22.92 18.07
N ARG A 53 -19.30 24.11 17.78
CA ARG A 53 -19.63 24.54 16.40
C ARG A 53 -18.40 24.57 15.47
N GLY A 54 -17.18 24.61 16.03
CA GLY A 54 -15.91 24.68 15.29
C GLY A 54 -15.43 23.37 14.64
N LEU A 55 -16.00 22.20 14.96
CA LEU A 55 -15.63 20.93 14.27
C LEU A 55 -16.38 20.72 12.95
N ARG A 56 -17.34 21.60 12.62
CA ARG A 56 -18.10 21.50 11.37
C ARG A 56 -17.37 22.25 10.27
N ILE A 57 -16.66 21.49 9.44
CA ILE A 57 -16.05 21.98 8.20
C ILE A 57 -17.16 22.47 7.25
N SER A 58 -16.97 23.62 6.59
CA SER A 58 -17.89 24.14 5.57
C SER A 58 -18.03 23.18 4.39
N CYS A 59 -19.13 23.29 3.63
CA CYS A 59 -19.37 22.43 2.47
C CYS A 59 -18.23 22.53 1.44
N GLU A 60 -17.80 23.76 1.13
CA GLU A 60 -16.70 24.05 0.20
C GLU A 60 -15.40 23.36 0.61
N LYS A 61 -15.01 23.46 1.89
CA LYS A 61 -13.81 22.79 2.41
C LYS A 61 -13.92 21.27 2.33
N LYS A 62 -15.11 20.70 2.50
CA LYS A 62 -15.34 19.25 2.29
C LYS A 62 -15.20 18.86 0.83
N GLN A 63 -15.71 19.68 -0.09
CA GLN A 63 -15.60 19.44 -1.52
C GLN A 63 -14.14 19.48 -1.97
N LEU A 64 -13.41 20.53 -1.57
CA LEU A 64 -11.98 20.66 -1.82
C LEU A 64 -11.18 19.45 -1.30
N LEU A 65 -11.50 18.96 -0.09
CA LEU A 65 -10.86 17.76 0.46
C LEU A 65 -11.15 16.51 -0.39
N ARG A 66 -12.39 16.34 -0.87
CA ARG A 66 -12.76 15.21 -1.74
C ARG A 66 -12.02 15.26 -3.06
N ASP A 67 -11.91 16.44 -3.66
CA ASP A 67 -11.24 16.65 -4.95
C ASP A 67 -9.73 16.41 -4.82
N ASN A 68 -9.11 16.90 -3.74
CA ASN A 68 -7.71 16.62 -3.43
C ASN A 68 -7.46 15.11 -3.21
N LEU A 69 -8.32 14.44 -2.45
CA LEU A 69 -8.22 12.99 -2.24
C LEU A 69 -8.38 12.21 -3.55
N LYS A 70 -9.29 12.64 -4.43
CA LYS A 70 -9.48 12.03 -5.75
C LYS A 70 -8.22 12.19 -6.60
N ARG A 71 -7.67 13.40 -6.70
CA ARG A 71 -6.43 13.70 -7.43
C ARG A 71 -5.26 12.85 -6.94
N VAL A 72 -5.04 12.78 -5.63
CA VAL A 72 -3.93 11.98 -5.05
C VAL A 72 -4.10 10.49 -5.35
N LYS A 73 -5.33 9.97 -5.26
CA LYS A 73 -5.62 8.56 -5.59
C LYS A 73 -5.38 8.25 -7.07
N GLU A 74 -5.78 9.14 -7.97
CA GLU A 74 -5.55 8.99 -9.40
C GLU A 74 -4.05 8.99 -9.73
N GLN A 75 -3.29 9.91 -9.15
CA GLN A 75 -1.83 9.95 -9.29
C GLN A 75 -1.16 8.67 -8.76
N SER A 76 -1.58 8.20 -7.59
CA SER A 76 -1.06 6.97 -7.00
C SER A 76 -1.36 5.74 -7.88
N ARG A 77 -2.59 5.64 -8.40
CA ARG A 77 -2.99 4.56 -9.33
C ARG A 77 -2.14 4.56 -10.60
N ALA A 78 -1.94 5.74 -11.21
CA ALA A 78 -1.12 5.86 -12.41
C ALA A 78 0.32 5.37 -12.19
N ILE A 79 0.94 5.71 -11.05
CA ILE A 79 2.30 5.26 -10.71
C ILE A 79 2.34 3.73 -10.51
N ILE A 80 1.33 3.16 -9.85
CA ILE A 80 1.26 1.71 -9.61
C ILE A 80 1.09 0.97 -10.94
N GLU A 81 0.23 1.48 -11.82
CA GLU A 81 -0.02 0.89 -13.14
C GLU A 81 1.23 0.93 -14.02
N GLN A 82 1.93 2.06 -14.09
CA GLN A 82 3.22 2.16 -14.79
C GLN A 82 4.22 1.12 -14.29
N LYS A 83 4.40 1.00 -12.97
CA LYS A 83 5.28 -0.01 -12.37
C LYS A 83 4.86 -1.45 -12.69
N LYS A 84 3.55 -1.70 -12.79
CA LYS A 84 3.00 -3.02 -13.15
C LYS A 84 3.31 -3.36 -14.61
N VAL A 85 3.05 -2.43 -15.52
CA VAL A 85 3.35 -2.59 -16.96
C VAL A 85 4.84 -2.85 -17.18
N GLU A 86 5.72 -2.08 -16.53
CA GLU A 86 7.17 -2.31 -16.62
C GLU A 86 7.59 -3.72 -16.14
N LYS A 87 7.00 -4.20 -15.03
CA LYS A 87 7.30 -5.54 -14.50
C LYS A 87 6.79 -6.63 -15.44
N GLU A 88 5.60 -6.46 -16.00
CA GLU A 88 5.03 -7.41 -16.96
C GLU A 88 5.85 -7.48 -18.25
N ALA A 89 6.29 -6.33 -18.78
CA ALA A 89 7.19 -6.28 -19.94
C ALA A 89 8.53 -6.97 -19.67
N LYS A 90 9.14 -6.75 -18.49
CA LYS A 90 10.37 -7.46 -18.07
C LYS A 90 10.15 -8.97 -17.97
N LYS A 91 9.00 -9.39 -17.43
CA LYS A 91 8.65 -10.81 -17.31
C LYS A 91 8.46 -11.46 -18.68
N GLN A 92 7.74 -10.81 -19.59
CA GLN A 92 7.54 -11.28 -20.97
C GLN A 92 8.88 -11.42 -21.70
N ARG A 93 9.73 -10.37 -21.65
CA ARG A 93 11.08 -10.43 -22.23
C ARG A 93 11.92 -11.58 -21.68
N ARG A 94 11.85 -11.83 -20.37
CA ARG A 94 12.56 -12.96 -19.75
C ARG A 94 12.03 -14.30 -20.27
N ILE A 95 10.72 -14.47 -20.37
CA ILE A 95 10.10 -15.68 -20.90
C ILE A 95 10.52 -15.92 -22.35
N GLU A 96 10.50 -14.89 -23.18
CA GLU A 96 10.94 -14.97 -24.59
C GLU A 96 12.42 -15.32 -24.71
N ASN A 97 13.28 -14.70 -23.90
CA ASN A 97 14.70 -15.02 -23.87
C ASN A 97 14.96 -16.46 -23.43
N LEU A 98 14.22 -16.96 -22.43
CA LEU A 98 14.32 -18.36 -22.00
C LEU A 98 13.87 -19.33 -23.10
N LYS A 99 12.74 -19.06 -23.76
CA LYS A 99 12.27 -19.86 -24.91
C LYS A 99 13.30 -19.88 -26.03
N ARG A 100 13.85 -18.70 -26.40
CA ARG A 100 14.90 -18.59 -27.41
C ARG A 100 16.16 -19.33 -27.00
N ALA A 101 16.56 -19.27 -25.73
CA ALA A 101 17.71 -20.01 -25.22
C ALA A 101 17.48 -21.53 -25.27
N GLU A 102 16.29 -22.01 -24.94
CA GLU A 102 15.92 -23.42 -25.06
C GLU A 102 15.92 -23.91 -26.51
N GLU A 103 15.35 -23.13 -27.42
CA GLU A 103 15.39 -23.41 -28.86
C GLU A 103 16.81 -23.41 -29.40
N ASN A 104 17.62 -22.43 -29.02
CA ASN A 104 19.03 -22.36 -29.40
C ASN A 104 19.80 -23.54 -28.83
N ARG A 105 19.54 -23.95 -27.58
CA ARG A 105 20.17 -25.12 -26.96
C ARG A 105 19.85 -26.40 -27.76
N LYS A 106 18.59 -26.57 -28.20
CA LYS A 106 18.18 -27.69 -29.07
C LYS A 106 18.86 -27.63 -30.43
N LYS A 107 18.92 -26.44 -31.05
CA LYS A 107 19.56 -26.24 -32.37
C LYS A 107 21.07 -26.43 -32.34
N SER A 108 21.74 -25.98 -31.28
CA SER A 108 23.19 -26.11 -31.10
C SER A 108 23.60 -27.47 -30.52
N GLU A 109 22.65 -28.36 -30.26
CA GLU A 109 22.95 -29.66 -29.69
C GLU A 109 23.69 -30.53 -30.72
N VAL A 110 25.00 -30.65 -30.55
CA VAL A 110 25.83 -31.53 -31.37
C VAL A 110 25.74 -32.94 -30.82
N VAL A 111 25.09 -33.82 -31.59
CA VAL A 111 24.87 -35.22 -31.22
C VAL A 111 25.84 -36.15 -31.92
N GLN A 112 26.30 -37.19 -31.22
CA GLN A 112 27.11 -38.25 -31.81
C GLN A 112 26.20 -39.41 -32.22
N ILE A 113 26.17 -39.74 -33.51
CA ILE A 113 25.38 -40.85 -34.03
C ILE A 113 26.06 -42.17 -33.66
N ILE A 114 25.43 -42.95 -32.78
CA ILE A 114 25.92 -44.28 -32.40
C ILE A 114 25.38 -45.32 -33.38
N LYS A 115 26.20 -45.73 -34.35
CA LYS A 115 25.83 -46.74 -35.36
C LYS A 115 25.80 -48.17 -34.82
N ASN A 116 26.67 -48.50 -33.85
CA ASN A 116 26.81 -49.85 -33.31
C ASN A 116 26.25 -49.96 -31.89
N THR A 117 25.17 -50.73 -31.74
CA THR A 117 24.44 -50.92 -30.48
C THR A 117 25.17 -51.84 -29.49
N ALA A 118 26.06 -52.71 -29.94
CA ALA A 118 26.86 -53.57 -29.07
C ALA A 118 27.81 -52.75 -28.17
N LYS A 119 28.22 -51.56 -28.62
CA LYS A 119 29.08 -50.66 -27.85
C LYS A 119 28.38 -50.18 -26.57
N ILE A 120 27.13 -49.74 -26.67
CA ILE A 120 26.33 -49.29 -25.52
C ILE A 120 26.13 -50.44 -24.52
N LYS A 121 25.82 -51.64 -25.03
CA LYS A 121 25.59 -52.83 -24.20
C LYS A 121 26.84 -53.28 -23.41
N ARG A 122 28.04 -52.96 -23.89
CA ARG A 122 29.32 -53.27 -23.22
C ARG A 122 29.79 -52.19 -22.24
N MET A 123 29.16 -51.01 -22.22
CA MET A 123 29.59 -49.89 -21.35
C MET A 123 29.23 -50.14 -19.88
N LYS A 124 30.01 -49.53 -18.98
CA LYS A 124 29.73 -49.59 -17.54
C LYS A 124 28.45 -48.81 -17.21
N LYS A 125 27.67 -49.29 -16.22
CA LYS A 125 26.45 -48.63 -15.74
C LYS A 125 26.64 -47.14 -15.40
N LYS A 126 27.81 -46.73 -14.89
CA LYS A 126 28.09 -45.31 -14.61
C LYS A 126 28.17 -44.46 -15.87
N GLN A 127 28.75 -44.97 -16.96
CA GLN A 127 28.86 -44.25 -18.23
C GLN A 127 27.50 -44.14 -18.93
N LEU A 128 26.66 -45.18 -18.84
CA LEU A 128 25.30 -45.16 -19.37
C LEU A 128 24.42 -44.07 -18.74
N ARG A 129 24.67 -43.67 -17.48
CA ARG A 129 23.95 -42.57 -16.81
C ARG A 129 24.26 -41.20 -17.40
N MET A 130 25.38 -41.05 -18.12
CA MET A 130 25.79 -39.79 -18.75
C MET A 130 25.29 -39.65 -20.19
N ILE A 131 24.75 -40.73 -20.78
CA ILE A 131 24.25 -40.73 -22.15
C ILE A 131 22.77 -40.35 -22.13
N GLU A 132 22.41 -39.31 -22.86
CA GLU A 132 21.03 -38.94 -23.13
C GLU A 132 20.65 -39.33 -24.56
N LYS A 133 19.44 -39.86 -24.74
CA LYS A 133 18.92 -40.16 -26.08
C LYS A 133 18.40 -38.87 -26.72
N ARG A 134 18.86 -38.57 -27.93
CA ARG A 134 18.37 -37.49 -28.78
C ARG A 134 17.95 -38.04 -30.13
N ASP A 135 16.87 -37.50 -30.67
CA ASP A 135 16.32 -37.94 -31.95
C ASP A 135 17.01 -37.19 -33.10
N THR A 136 17.49 -37.94 -34.08
CA THR A 136 18.16 -37.45 -35.30
C THR A 136 17.45 -37.95 -36.55
N VAL A 137 16.23 -38.48 -36.40
CA VAL A 137 15.43 -38.92 -37.53
C VAL A 137 15.03 -37.68 -38.31
N ASN A 138 15.81 -37.37 -39.34
CA ASN A 138 15.47 -36.40 -40.37
C ASN A 138 14.11 -36.85 -40.94
N THR A 139 13.10 -36.04 -40.70
CA THR A 139 11.82 -36.13 -41.43
C THR A 139 11.97 -35.40 -42.75
#